data_AF-A0A814SBG6-F1
#
_entry.id   AF-A0A814SBG6-F1
#
_cell.length_a   1.000
_cell.length_b   1.000
_cell.length_c   1.000
_cell.angle_alpha   90.00
_cell.angle_beta   90.00
_cell.angle_gamma   90.00
#
_symmetry.space_group_name_H-M   'P 1'
#
loop_
_entity.id
_entity.type
_entity.pdbx_description
1 polymer ?
#
loop_
_entity_poly.entity_id
_entity_poly.type
_entity_poly.pdbx_seq_one_letter_code
_entity_poly.pdbx_strand_id
1 'polypeptide(L)'
;MGILVVSIRACSIKFTSPTSNSILRQSQVTITGTGSGESSPNDVGSAVATINGVIFFRQSGTFTRLMQFFGSGSAQVTLKVGKNVLQVDGTVNSCSASDTLILYYMPIDDQCYTRVTDLEKLSTPTGAHQNGFIINQKCIAKQSCLEKNSLNSSIWLDKVVAAFVDPFLKKTGDWPKKLQSCSASTYNFTDSTAQMYYIPPEAITGMVVGDYIARRLCESTMANYHINTDLQNSLNMNGCGTEHDWNKIGDYINNCVKGQTSAIEGWIASSIVIYLRNTVRQNCITYRKNHGLSIEY
;
A
#
# COMPACT_ATOMS: atom_id res chain seq x y z
N MET A 1 -29.24 47.48 -5.50
CA MET A 1 -28.70 46.11 -5.60
C MET A 1 -28.08 45.75 -4.25
N GLY A 2 -28.76 44.93 -3.45
CA GLY A 2 -28.23 44.47 -2.17
C GLY A 2 -27.32 43.27 -2.39
N ILE A 3 -26.06 43.36 -1.95
CA ILE A 3 -25.13 42.23 -1.94
C ILE A 3 -25.60 41.28 -0.82
N LEU A 4 -26.12 40.11 -1.21
CA LEU A 4 -26.38 39.00 -0.29
C LEU A 4 -25.03 38.49 0.21
N VAL A 5 -24.65 38.89 1.43
CA VAL A 5 -23.54 38.27 2.14
C VAL A 5 -24.03 36.92 2.63
N VAL A 6 -23.72 35.85 1.88
CA VAL A 6 -23.92 34.48 2.35
C VAL A 6 -22.94 34.24 3.49
N SER A 7 -23.41 34.30 4.72
CA SER A 7 -22.66 33.83 5.89
C SER A 7 -22.57 32.31 5.80
N ILE A 8 -21.44 31.81 5.27
CA ILE A 8 -21.12 30.39 5.32
C ILE A 8 -20.74 30.09 6.77
N ARG A 9 -21.68 29.54 7.55
CA ARG A 9 -21.40 29.06 8.90
C ARG A 9 -20.39 27.91 8.81
N ALA A 10 -19.29 28.00 9.56
CA ALA A 10 -18.31 26.94 9.62
C ALA A 10 -18.77 25.81 10.55
N CYS A 11 -18.81 24.58 10.05
CA CYS A 11 -18.92 23.38 10.86
C CYS A 11 -17.78 22.41 10.51
N SER A 12 -17.41 21.59 11.47
CA SER A 12 -16.39 20.55 11.30
C SER A 12 -16.83 19.28 12.01
N ILE A 13 -16.40 18.15 11.47
CA ILE A 13 -16.50 16.84 12.12
C ILE A 13 -15.21 16.11 11.81
N LYS A 14 -14.63 15.43 12.81
CA LYS A 14 -13.33 14.78 12.67
C LYS A 14 -13.15 13.60 13.60
N PHE A 15 -12.59 12.51 13.10
CA PHE A 15 -12.06 11.43 13.93
C PHE A 15 -10.77 11.87 14.64
N THR A 16 -10.65 11.57 15.92
CA THR A 16 -9.49 11.97 16.74
C THR A 16 -8.62 10.80 17.15
N SER A 17 -9.19 9.59 17.26
CA SER A 17 -8.45 8.38 17.59
C SER A 17 -9.18 7.14 17.05
N PRO A 18 -8.45 6.11 16.58
CA PRO A 18 -7.01 6.08 16.31
C PRO A 18 -6.56 7.02 15.18
N THR A 19 -5.24 7.16 14.99
CA THR A 19 -4.69 7.90 13.85
C THR A 19 -5.01 7.18 12.54
N SER A 20 -5.34 7.93 11.48
CA SER A 20 -5.58 7.35 10.15
C SER A 20 -4.36 6.57 9.64
N ASN A 21 -4.63 5.49 8.92
CA ASN A 21 -3.68 4.48 8.44
C ASN A 21 -2.99 3.65 9.55
N SER A 22 -3.51 3.67 10.78
CA SER A 22 -3.01 2.78 11.85
C SER A 22 -3.26 1.31 11.51
N ILE A 23 -2.30 0.47 11.90
CA ILE A 23 -2.38 -1.00 11.77
C ILE A 23 -2.59 -1.57 13.18
N LEU A 24 -3.76 -2.15 13.40
CA LEU A 24 -4.23 -2.65 14.68
C LEU A 24 -4.14 -4.18 14.71
N ARG A 25 -3.87 -4.72 15.91
CA ARG A 25 -3.78 -6.17 16.16
C ARG A 25 -5.02 -6.75 16.84
N GLN A 26 -5.97 -5.89 17.21
CA GLN A 26 -7.25 -6.25 17.80
C GLN A 26 -8.37 -5.84 16.85
N SER A 27 -9.39 -6.69 16.73
CA SER A 27 -10.56 -6.41 15.88
C SER A 27 -11.50 -5.41 16.53
N GLN A 28 -11.66 -5.44 17.85
CA GLN A 28 -12.46 -4.50 18.60
C GLN A 28 -11.64 -3.26 18.95
N VAL A 29 -12.12 -2.08 18.57
CA VAL A 29 -11.42 -0.81 18.74
C VAL A 29 -12.39 0.29 19.15
N THR A 30 -11.91 1.14 20.05
CA THR A 30 -12.60 2.36 20.45
C THR A 30 -12.25 3.49 19.49
N ILE A 31 -13.27 4.09 18.89
CA ILE A 31 -13.18 5.25 17.99
C ILE A 31 -13.63 6.49 18.74
N THR A 32 -12.89 7.58 18.60
CA THR A 32 -13.26 8.90 19.14
C THR A 32 -13.31 9.94 18.03
N GLY A 33 -14.10 10.98 18.24
CA GLY A 33 -14.22 12.07 17.29
C GLY A 33 -14.88 13.29 17.90
N THR A 34 -14.63 14.44 17.26
CA THR A 34 -15.13 15.75 17.68
C THR A 34 -15.88 16.42 16.54
N GLY A 35 -16.94 17.13 16.86
CA GLY A 35 -17.69 17.96 15.94
C GLY A 35 -17.87 19.37 16.50
N SER A 36 -17.93 20.34 15.62
CA SER A 36 -18.21 21.74 15.93
C SER A 36 -19.16 22.32 14.91
N GLY A 37 -20.05 23.20 15.32
CA GLY A 37 -20.91 23.95 14.41
C GLY A 37 -21.44 25.22 15.08
N GLU A 38 -21.64 26.26 14.29
CA GLU A 38 -22.40 27.42 14.74
C GLU A 38 -23.91 27.11 14.64
N SER A 39 -24.46 26.67 15.76
CA SER A 39 -25.87 26.35 15.91
C SER A 39 -26.56 27.36 16.83
N SER A 40 -27.74 27.80 16.41
CA SER A 40 -28.70 28.44 17.32
C SER A 40 -29.30 27.36 18.25
N PRO A 41 -29.84 27.72 19.44
CA PRO A 41 -30.39 26.74 20.39
C PRO A 41 -31.49 25.81 19.84
N ASN A 42 -32.11 26.19 18.72
CA ASN A 42 -33.16 25.43 18.04
C ASN A 42 -32.65 24.67 16.79
N ASP A 43 -31.36 24.78 16.45
CA ASP A 43 -30.80 24.11 15.28
C ASP A 43 -30.63 22.63 15.60
N VAL A 44 -31.42 21.80 14.93
CA VAL A 44 -31.30 20.34 14.99
C VAL A 44 -30.28 19.89 13.95
N GLY A 45 -29.38 19.02 14.37
CA GLY A 45 -28.42 18.36 13.50
C GLY A 45 -28.54 16.85 13.53
N SER A 46 -27.71 16.20 12.73
CA SER A 46 -27.49 14.76 12.77
C SER A 46 -26.03 14.43 12.53
N ALA A 47 -25.55 13.34 13.14
CA ALA A 47 -24.26 12.73 12.86
C ALA A 47 -24.49 11.25 12.59
N VAL A 48 -23.98 10.76 11.46
CA VAL A 48 -24.04 9.36 11.06
C VAL A 48 -22.62 8.89 10.80
N ALA A 49 -22.20 7.82 11.46
CA ALA A 49 -20.92 7.18 11.19
C ALA A 49 -21.12 5.75 10.68
N THR A 50 -20.37 5.41 9.64
CA THR A 50 -20.37 4.09 9.01
C THR A 50 -18.98 3.47 9.05
N ILE A 51 -18.94 2.14 9.08
CA ILE A 51 -17.74 1.34 8.89
C ILE A 51 -18.00 0.40 7.72
N ASN A 52 -17.20 0.52 6.65
CA ASN A 52 -17.38 -0.25 5.42
C ASN A 52 -18.83 -0.15 4.87
N GLY A 53 -19.42 1.04 4.95
CA GLY A 53 -20.80 1.31 4.53
C GLY A 53 -21.89 0.91 5.52
N VAL A 54 -21.56 0.23 6.62
CA VAL A 54 -22.54 -0.18 7.65
C VAL A 54 -22.57 0.86 8.78
N ILE A 55 -23.76 1.38 9.10
CA ILE A 55 -23.93 2.34 10.20
C ILE A 55 -23.58 1.66 11.52
N PHE A 56 -22.64 2.25 12.27
CA PHE A 56 -22.34 1.85 13.66
C PHE A 56 -22.72 2.93 14.67
N PHE A 57 -23.00 4.14 14.20
CA PHE A 57 -23.38 5.26 15.04
C PHE A 57 -24.35 6.18 14.31
N ARG A 58 -25.40 6.62 15.01
CA ARG A 58 -26.35 7.63 14.54
C ARG A 58 -26.86 8.43 15.73
N GLN A 59 -26.76 9.74 15.65
CA GLN A 59 -27.34 10.66 16.63
C GLN A 59 -28.00 11.84 15.92
N SER A 60 -29.11 12.31 16.49
CA SER A 60 -29.78 13.54 16.11
C SER A 60 -30.11 14.36 17.35
N GLY A 61 -30.09 15.68 17.25
CA GLY A 61 -30.41 16.58 18.37
C GLY A 61 -29.84 17.98 18.19
N THR A 62 -29.87 18.79 19.24
CA THR A 62 -29.24 20.10 19.25
C THR A 62 -27.75 19.95 19.49
N PHE A 63 -26.94 20.34 18.49
CA PHE A 63 -25.49 20.38 18.62
C PHE A 63 -25.09 21.73 19.21
N THR A 64 -24.02 21.79 20.02
CA THR A 64 -23.43 23.03 20.55
C THR A 64 -22.03 23.20 19.94
N ARG A 65 -21.37 24.33 20.23
CA ARG A 65 -20.15 24.80 19.52
C ARG A 65 -19.00 23.80 19.46
N LEU A 66 -18.86 22.89 20.43
CA LEU A 66 -17.89 21.81 20.42
C LEU A 66 -18.43 20.61 21.21
N MET A 67 -18.48 19.44 20.59
CA MET A 67 -18.90 18.22 21.27
C MET A 67 -18.19 16.99 20.73
N GLN A 68 -18.04 16.00 21.60
CA GLN A 68 -17.71 14.66 21.16
C GLN A 68 -18.98 14.08 20.54
N PHE A 69 -18.95 13.75 19.26
CA PHE A 69 -20.18 13.33 18.57
C PHE A 69 -20.55 11.87 18.84
N PHE A 70 -19.71 11.09 19.54
CA PHE A 70 -20.04 9.71 19.94
C PHE A 70 -20.66 9.65 21.34
N GLY A 71 -21.78 10.33 21.60
CA GLY A 71 -22.51 10.26 22.88
C GLY A 71 -21.63 10.39 24.14
N SER A 72 -21.15 9.27 24.69
CA SER A 72 -20.17 9.16 25.78
C SER A 72 -18.72 9.49 25.41
N GLY A 73 -18.48 10.07 24.23
CA GLY A 73 -17.15 10.43 23.75
C GLY A 73 -16.43 9.39 22.90
N SER A 74 -16.98 8.19 22.81
CA SER A 74 -16.39 7.10 22.04
C SER A 74 -17.42 6.06 21.60
N ALA A 75 -17.11 5.35 20.53
CA ALA A 75 -17.88 4.21 20.03
C ALA A 75 -16.97 3.00 19.82
N GLN A 76 -17.44 1.81 20.15
CA GLN A 76 -16.72 0.58 19.81
C GLN A 76 -17.16 0.09 18.44
N VAL A 77 -16.19 -0.29 17.61
CA VAL A 77 -16.42 -0.93 16.32
C VAL A 77 -15.65 -2.23 16.23
N THR A 78 -16.17 -3.17 15.44
CA THR A 78 -15.46 -4.41 15.09
C THR A 78 -14.93 -4.28 13.67
N LEU A 79 -13.60 -4.31 13.53
CA LEU A 79 -12.92 -4.27 12.26
C LEU A 79 -12.94 -5.65 11.59
N LYS A 80 -13.14 -5.65 10.27
CA LYS A 80 -12.82 -6.82 9.44
C LYS A 80 -11.31 -6.87 9.22
N VAL A 81 -10.75 -8.05 9.00
CA VAL A 81 -9.34 -8.18 8.56
C VAL A 81 -9.13 -7.26 7.34
N GLY A 82 -7.93 -6.71 7.16
CA GLY A 82 -7.67 -5.79 6.05
C GLY A 82 -8.03 -4.35 6.35
N LYS A 83 -8.25 -3.59 5.27
CA LYS A 83 -8.68 -2.20 5.29
C LYS A 83 -10.12 -2.06 5.76
N ASN A 84 -10.33 -1.10 6.66
CA ASN A 84 -11.63 -0.64 7.12
C ASN A 84 -11.72 0.86 6.85
N VAL A 85 -12.78 1.27 6.15
CA VAL A 85 -13.05 2.68 5.86
C VAL A 85 -14.18 3.12 6.78
N LEU A 86 -13.87 4.01 7.72
CA LEU A 86 -14.84 4.66 8.56
C LEU A 86 -15.15 6.03 7.97
N GLN A 87 -16.42 6.36 7.85
CA GLN A 87 -16.88 7.66 7.40
C GLN A 87 -17.81 8.23 8.44
N VAL A 88 -17.73 9.54 8.66
CA VAL A 88 -18.70 10.26 9.48
C VAL A 88 -19.18 11.47 8.72
N ASP A 89 -20.50 11.63 8.68
CA ASP A 89 -21.19 12.75 8.07
C ASP A 89 -22.00 13.46 9.14
N GLY A 90 -21.82 14.76 9.24
CA GLY A 90 -22.50 15.64 10.19
C GLY A 90 -23.27 16.73 9.45
N THR A 91 -24.49 17.01 9.89
CA THR A 91 -25.30 18.13 9.41
C THR A 91 -25.86 18.90 10.59
N VAL A 92 -25.91 20.23 10.50
CA VAL A 92 -26.63 21.09 11.45
C VAL A 92 -27.11 22.33 10.69
N ASN A 93 -28.42 22.56 10.68
CA ASN A 93 -29.05 23.60 9.84
C ASN A 93 -28.57 23.50 8.37
N SER A 94 -27.99 24.57 7.80
CA SER A 94 -27.47 24.61 6.43
C SER A 94 -25.99 24.20 6.31
N CYS A 95 -25.37 23.70 7.37
CA CYS A 95 -23.96 23.30 7.35
C CYS A 95 -23.81 21.77 7.36
N SER A 96 -22.90 21.28 6.53
CA SER A 96 -22.52 19.86 6.46
C SER A 96 -21.00 19.72 6.53
N ALA A 97 -20.51 18.71 7.23
CA ALA A 97 -19.10 18.33 7.27
C ALA A 97 -18.96 16.82 7.24
N SER A 98 -17.84 16.33 6.74
CA SER A 98 -17.53 14.90 6.66
C SER A 98 -16.07 14.63 6.98
N ASP A 99 -15.77 13.46 7.54
CA ASP A 99 -14.39 12.97 7.70
C ASP A 99 -14.30 11.48 7.36
N THR A 100 -13.10 11.04 6.98
CA THR A 100 -12.80 9.65 6.66
C THR A 100 -11.58 9.17 7.44
N LEU A 101 -11.75 8.07 8.18
CA LEU A 101 -10.69 7.38 8.91
C LEU A 101 -10.46 6.02 8.27
N ILE A 102 -9.22 5.76 7.85
CA ILE A 102 -8.82 4.44 7.34
C ILE A 102 -8.06 3.72 8.45
N LEU A 103 -8.51 2.53 8.82
CA LEU A 103 -7.83 1.65 9.77
C LEU A 103 -7.54 0.31 9.11
N TYR A 104 -6.46 -0.34 9.51
CA TYR A 104 -6.17 -1.70 9.08
C TYR A 104 -6.20 -2.62 10.29
N TYR A 105 -6.89 -3.75 10.19
CA TYR A 105 -6.81 -4.81 11.19
C TYR A 105 -6.05 -6.01 10.61
N MET A 106 -4.91 -6.33 11.23
CA MET A 106 -4.04 -7.43 10.85
C MET A 106 -3.84 -8.36 12.05
N PRO A 107 -4.49 -9.54 12.07
CA PRO A 107 -4.23 -10.57 13.08
C PRO A 107 -2.74 -10.86 13.23
N ILE A 108 -2.32 -11.29 14.42
CA ILE A 108 -0.90 -11.59 14.72
C ILE A 108 -0.39 -12.76 13.86
N ASP A 109 -1.28 -13.67 13.51
CA ASP A 109 -1.04 -14.89 12.71
C ASP A 109 -1.35 -14.71 11.22
N ASP A 110 -1.57 -13.48 10.75
CA ASP A 110 -1.78 -13.20 9.33
C ASP A 110 -0.52 -13.56 8.51
N GLN A 111 -0.65 -14.55 7.63
CA GLN A 111 0.50 -15.10 6.91
C GLN A 111 1.15 -14.08 5.98
N CYS A 112 0.36 -13.30 5.22
CA CYS A 112 0.89 -12.24 4.37
C CYS A 112 1.60 -11.17 5.21
N TYR A 113 0.95 -10.66 6.26
CA TYR A 113 1.51 -9.57 7.06
C TYR A 113 2.73 -9.99 7.89
N THR A 114 2.84 -11.27 8.25
CA THR A 114 4.06 -11.80 8.91
C THR A 114 5.29 -11.55 8.04
N ARG A 115 5.19 -11.75 6.72
CA ARG A 115 6.30 -11.47 5.78
C ARG A 115 6.61 -9.99 5.62
N VAL A 116 5.60 -9.13 5.73
CA VAL A 116 5.81 -7.68 5.80
C VAL A 116 6.64 -7.33 7.02
N THR A 117 6.31 -7.90 8.18
CA THR A 117 7.06 -7.67 9.42
C THR A 117 8.50 -8.20 9.32
N ASP A 118 8.71 -9.35 8.68
CA ASP A 118 10.06 -9.88 8.43
C ASP A 118 10.87 -9.01 7.45
N LEU A 119 10.23 -8.49 6.40
CA LEU A 119 10.85 -7.52 5.50
C LEU A 119 11.21 -6.23 6.23
N GLU A 120 10.33 -5.71 7.11
CA GLU A 120 10.56 -4.48 7.88
C GLU A 120 11.81 -4.57 8.78
N LYS A 121 12.19 -5.77 9.24
CA LYS A 121 13.43 -6.02 10.01
C LYS A 121 14.72 -5.88 9.18
N LEU A 122 14.63 -5.91 7.84
CA LEU A 122 15.82 -5.75 6.99
C LEU A 122 16.40 -4.34 7.17
N SER A 123 17.70 -4.28 7.44
CA SER A 123 18.43 -3.01 7.48
C SER A 123 18.53 -2.39 6.09
N THR A 124 18.49 -1.06 6.05
CA THR A 124 18.77 -0.25 4.85
C THR A 124 19.89 0.73 5.18
N PRO A 125 21.15 0.25 5.27
CA PRO A 125 22.29 1.12 5.62
C PRO A 125 22.41 2.27 4.62
N THR A 126 22.73 3.48 5.09
CA THR A 126 22.90 4.65 4.23
C THR A 126 23.92 4.36 3.12
N GLY A 127 23.55 4.67 1.87
CA GLY A 127 24.41 4.48 0.70
C GLY A 127 24.42 3.07 0.10
N ALA A 128 23.76 2.08 0.70
CA ALA A 128 23.73 0.73 0.14
C ALA A 128 22.94 0.68 -1.19
N HIS A 129 23.53 0.07 -2.22
CA HIS A 129 22.98 0.02 -3.58
C HIS A 129 21.65 -0.75 -3.68
N GLN A 130 21.38 -1.67 -2.76
CA GLN A 130 20.13 -2.44 -2.71
C GLN A 130 18.95 -1.71 -2.06
N ASN A 131 19.14 -0.50 -1.52
CA ASN A 131 18.12 0.15 -0.69
C ASN A 131 16.82 0.41 -1.43
N GLY A 132 16.85 0.91 -2.68
CA GLY A 132 15.61 1.17 -3.42
C GLY A 132 14.82 -0.10 -3.69
N PHE A 133 15.51 -1.22 -3.97
CA PHE A 133 14.87 -2.53 -4.08
C PHE A 133 14.18 -2.93 -2.76
N ILE A 134 14.90 -2.87 -1.62
CA ILE A 134 14.34 -3.25 -0.31
C ILE A 134 13.14 -2.38 0.05
N ILE A 135 13.23 -1.06 -0.16
CA ILE A 135 12.14 -0.13 0.14
C ILE A 135 10.91 -0.44 -0.72
N ASN A 136 11.09 -0.70 -2.02
CA ASN A 136 10.00 -1.08 -2.91
C ASN A 136 9.37 -2.42 -2.48
N GLN A 137 10.16 -3.43 -2.14
CA GLN A 137 9.62 -4.71 -1.66
C GLN A 137 8.82 -4.55 -0.36
N LYS A 138 9.32 -3.76 0.60
CA LYS A 138 8.59 -3.42 1.84
C LYS A 138 7.24 -2.76 1.52
N CYS A 139 7.26 -1.74 0.66
CA CYS A 139 6.04 -1.02 0.28
C CYS A 139 5.02 -1.92 -0.42
N ILE A 140 5.46 -2.67 -1.44
CA ILE A 140 4.58 -3.54 -2.25
C ILE A 140 3.97 -4.63 -1.37
N ALA A 141 4.78 -5.32 -0.58
CA ALA A 141 4.28 -6.36 0.32
C ALA A 141 3.29 -5.78 1.34
N LYS A 142 3.63 -4.65 1.97
CA LYS A 142 2.76 -3.98 2.94
C LYS A 142 1.42 -3.59 2.33
N GLN A 143 1.42 -2.88 1.21
CA GLN A 143 0.20 -2.43 0.56
C GLN A 143 -0.65 -3.62 0.09
N SER A 144 -0.03 -4.64 -0.51
CA SER A 144 -0.71 -5.85 -0.96
C SER A 144 -1.40 -6.58 0.20
N CYS A 145 -0.70 -6.79 1.32
CA CYS A 145 -1.28 -7.49 2.48
C CYS A 145 -2.37 -6.65 3.17
N LEU A 146 -2.19 -5.33 3.26
CA LEU A 146 -3.17 -4.43 3.88
C LEU A 146 -4.48 -4.35 3.10
N GLU A 147 -4.39 -4.42 1.76
CA GLU A 147 -5.52 -4.31 0.84
C GLU A 147 -6.00 -5.69 0.32
N LYS A 148 -5.52 -6.81 0.88
CA LYS A 148 -5.76 -8.15 0.34
C LYS A 148 -7.23 -8.56 0.25
N ASN A 149 -8.11 -7.94 1.03
CA ASN A 149 -9.55 -8.19 0.98
C ASN A 149 -10.27 -7.44 -0.14
N SER A 150 -9.55 -6.60 -0.90
CA SER A 150 -10.03 -6.04 -2.16
C SER A 150 -9.75 -6.96 -3.37
N LEU A 151 -9.04 -8.06 -3.13
CA LEU A 151 -8.79 -9.12 -4.09
C LEU A 151 -9.94 -10.13 -4.07
N ASN A 152 -10.16 -10.81 -5.20
CA ASN A 152 -11.04 -11.97 -5.32
C ASN A 152 -10.56 -13.13 -4.45
N SER A 153 -9.24 -13.31 -4.31
CA SER A 153 -8.63 -14.40 -3.54
C SER A 153 -7.54 -13.88 -2.59
N SER A 154 -7.91 -13.61 -1.34
CA SER A 154 -6.95 -13.22 -0.29
C SER A 154 -6.03 -14.38 0.12
N ILE A 155 -6.54 -15.62 0.07
CA ILE A 155 -5.77 -16.85 0.36
C ILE A 155 -4.68 -17.07 -0.69
N TRP A 156 -4.98 -16.80 -1.97
CA TRP A 156 -3.96 -16.83 -3.02
C TRP A 156 -2.79 -15.91 -2.69
N LEU A 157 -3.09 -14.67 -2.27
CA LEU A 157 -2.05 -13.71 -1.90
C LEU A 157 -1.22 -14.19 -0.70
N ASP A 158 -1.85 -14.73 0.34
CA ASP A 158 -1.15 -15.26 1.52
C ASP A 158 -0.07 -16.28 1.12
N LYS A 159 -0.42 -17.21 0.23
CA LYS A 159 0.50 -18.23 -0.28
C LYS A 159 1.57 -17.66 -1.20
N VAL A 160 1.16 -16.81 -2.16
CA VAL A 160 2.08 -16.24 -3.15
C VAL A 160 3.11 -15.34 -2.50
N VAL A 161 2.70 -14.45 -1.59
CA VAL A 161 3.63 -13.54 -0.89
C VAL A 161 4.64 -14.33 -0.06
N ALA A 162 4.20 -15.35 0.68
CA ALA A 162 5.12 -16.19 1.44
C ALA A 162 6.16 -16.88 0.53
N ALA A 163 5.73 -17.56 -0.53
CA ALA A 163 6.65 -18.26 -1.43
C ALA A 163 7.53 -17.31 -2.27
N PHE A 164 7.04 -16.10 -2.56
CA PHE A 164 7.78 -15.08 -3.32
C PHE A 164 8.86 -14.40 -2.46
N VAL A 165 8.53 -14.02 -1.23
CA VAL A 165 9.41 -13.23 -0.35
C VAL A 165 10.44 -14.10 0.36
N ASP A 166 10.10 -15.35 0.69
CA ASP A 166 10.96 -16.26 1.46
C ASP A 166 12.36 -16.45 0.88
N PRO A 167 12.55 -16.68 -0.43
CA PRO A 167 13.88 -16.82 -1.01
C PRO A 167 14.77 -15.60 -0.75
N PHE A 168 14.21 -14.40 -0.86
CA PHE A 168 14.95 -13.15 -0.61
C PHE A 168 15.28 -12.96 0.88
N LEU A 169 14.36 -13.28 1.78
CA LEU A 169 14.61 -13.20 3.22
C LEU A 169 15.66 -14.20 3.68
N LYS A 170 15.54 -15.46 3.21
CA LYS A 170 16.41 -16.58 3.60
C LYS A 170 17.71 -16.64 2.81
N LYS A 171 17.89 -15.78 1.81
CA LYS A 171 19.06 -15.74 0.91
C LYS A 171 19.31 -17.07 0.20
N THR A 172 18.26 -17.76 -0.21
CA THR A 172 18.36 -19.04 -0.95
C THR A 172 18.44 -18.82 -2.46
N GLY A 173 18.77 -19.86 -3.22
CA GLY A 173 18.97 -19.73 -4.68
C GLY A 173 20.19 -18.87 -5.01
N ASP A 174 20.09 -18.01 -6.02
CA ASP A 174 21.18 -17.13 -6.45
C ASP A 174 21.24 -15.78 -5.71
N TRP A 175 20.39 -15.56 -4.70
CA TRP A 175 20.38 -14.33 -3.91
C TRP A 175 21.75 -13.92 -3.34
N PRO A 176 22.59 -14.84 -2.79
CA PRO A 176 23.93 -14.48 -2.33
C PRO A 176 24.79 -13.86 -3.43
N LYS A 177 24.75 -14.42 -4.66
CA LYS A 177 25.49 -13.87 -5.82
C LYS A 177 24.94 -12.50 -6.23
N LYS A 178 23.62 -12.34 -6.26
CA LYS A 178 22.98 -11.05 -6.60
C LYS A 178 23.33 -9.94 -5.61
N LEU A 179 23.34 -10.26 -4.31
CA LEU A 179 23.75 -9.31 -3.28
C LEU A 179 25.25 -9.00 -3.33
N GLN A 180 26.09 -10.00 -3.60
CA GLN A 180 27.53 -9.78 -3.78
C GLN A 180 27.80 -8.85 -4.97
N SER A 181 27.12 -9.03 -6.11
CA SER A 181 27.27 -8.14 -7.27
C SER A 181 26.86 -6.70 -7.00
N CYS A 182 25.94 -6.46 -6.06
CA CYS A 182 25.54 -5.13 -5.63
C CYS A 182 26.56 -4.44 -4.73
N SER A 183 27.45 -5.20 -4.09
CA SER A 183 28.49 -4.65 -3.21
C SER A 183 29.80 -4.34 -3.94
N ALA A 184 29.97 -4.88 -5.15
CA ALA A 184 31.16 -4.65 -5.96
C ALA A 184 31.12 -3.23 -6.54
N SER A 185 31.86 -2.30 -5.94
CA SER A 185 31.97 -0.88 -6.33
C SER A 185 32.56 -0.65 -7.73
N THR A 186 32.92 -1.71 -8.45
CA THR A 186 33.54 -1.71 -9.78
C THR A 186 32.62 -2.39 -10.78
N TYR A 187 31.49 -1.76 -11.09
CA TYR A 187 30.74 -2.13 -12.29
C TYR A 187 31.53 -1.60 -13.51
N ASN A 188 32.41 -2.44 -14.06
CA ASN A 188 33.07 -2.15 -15.32
C ASN A 188 32.01 -2.17 -16.42
N PHE A 189 31.69 -0.99 -16.95
CA PHE A 189 30.66 -0.79 -17.97
C PHE A 189 31.13 -1.29 -19.33
N THR A 190 31.30 -2.60 -19.48
CA THR A 190 31.70 -3.24 -20.76
C THR A 190 30.61 -4.13 -21.35
N ASP A 191 29.50 -4.36 -20.64
CA ASP A 191 28.35 -5.10 -21.18
C ASP A 191 27.42 -4.16 -21.97
N SER A 192 27.50 -4.24 -23.30
CA SER A 192 26.82 -3.40 -24.28
C SER A 192 25.32 -3.71 -24.44
N THR A 193 24.76 -4.64 -23.67
CA THR A 193 23.34 -4.98 -23.74
C THR A 193 22.45 -4.18 -22.78
N ALA A 194 23.04 -3.44 -21.84
CA ALA A 194 22.31 -2.49 -21.02
C ALA A 194 21.94 -1.28 -21.88
N GLN A 195 20.77 -1.29 -22.50
CA GLN A 195 20.17 -0.09 -23.10
C GLN A 195 20.11 1.00 -22.02
N MET A 196 21.07 1.92 -22.09
CA MET A 196 21.21 3.02 -21.16
C MET A 196 20.10 4.02 -21.44
N TYR A 197 19.02 3.92 -20.68
CA TYR A 197 17.94 4.89 -20.71
C TYR A 197 18.46 6.26 -20.22
N TYR A 198 18.05 7.32 -20.91
CA TYR A 198 18.40 8.70 -20.61
C TYR A 198 18.12 9.04 -19.13
N ILE A 199 19.16 9.40 -18.39
CA ILE A 199 19.06 9.85 -17.00
C ILE A 199 18.91 11.38 -17.04
N PRO A 200 17.80 11.97 -16.55
CA PRO A 200 17.65 13.42 -16.52
C PRO A 200 18.73 14.03 -15.60
N PRO A 201 19.40 15.14 -15.99
CA PRO A 201 20.49 15.75 -15.21
C PRO A 201 20.10 16.13 -13.78
N GLU A 202 18.82 16.44 -13.58
CA GLU A 202 18.23 16.85 -12.30
C GLU A 202 18.24 15.74 -11.25
N ALA A 203 18.34 14.47 -11.66
CA ALA A 203 18.39 13.34 -10.74
C ALA A 203 19.78 13.12 -10.10
N ILE A 204 20.81 13.86 -10.55
CA ILE A 204 22.22 13.59 -10.21
C ILE A 204 22.81 14.66 -9.27
N THR A 205 22.00 15.60 -8.76
CA THR A 205 22.52 16.69 -7.91
C THR A 205 23.09 16.14 -6.60
N GLY A 206 24.42 16.12 -6.47
CA GLY A 206 25.14 15.69 -5.26
C GLY A 206 25.60 14.23 -5.21
N MET A 207 25.35 13.42 -6.25
CA MET A 207 25.81 12.03 -6.34
C MET A 207 26.81 11.86 -7.48
N VAL A 208 27.86 11.07 -7.28
CA VAL A 208 28.77 10.72 -8.38
C VAL A 208 27.98 9.87 -9.39
N VAL A 209 27.95 10.28 -10.67
CA VAL A 209 27.18 9.61 -11.75
C VAL A 209 27.36 8.09 -11.73
N GLY A 210 28.59 7.62 -11.50
CA GLY A 210 28.91 6.20 -11.42
C GLY A 210 28.22 5.45 -10.26
N ASP A 211 28.08 6.08 -9.09
CA ASP A 211 27.41 5.49 -7.93
C ASP A 211 25.90 5.36 -8.17
N TYR A 212 25.28 6.40 -8.74
CA TYR A 212 23.89 6.37 -9.14
C TYR A 212 23.61 5.21 -10.12
N ILE A 213 24.45 5.08 -11.17
CA ILE A 213 24.30 4.02 -12.17
C ILE A 213 24.47 2.63 -11.53
N ALA A 214 25.51 2.43 -10.71
CA ALA A 214 25.75 1.16 -10.02
C ALA A 214 24.55 0.77 -9.13
N ARG A 215 24.00 1.74 -8.40
CA ARG A 215 22.79 1.54 -7.59
C ARG A 215 21.59 1.11 -8.44
N ARG A 216 21.30 1.80 -9.54
CA ARG A 216 20.17 1.44 -10.42
C ARG A 216 20.34 0.09 -11.11
N LEU A 217 21.56 -0.25 -11.52
CA LEU A 217 21.87 -1.56 -12.09
C LEU A 217 21.70 -2.68 -11.05
N CYS A 218 22.14 -2.47 -9.82
CA CYS A 218 21.89 -3.40 -8.71
C CYS A 218 20.39 -3.59 -8.49
N GLU A 219 19.63 -2.51 -8.31
CA GLU A 219 18.18 -2.56 -8.06
C GLU A 219 17.43 -3.28 -9.19
N SER A 220 17.77 -2.97 -10.44
CA SER A 220 17.21 -3.61 -11.64
C SER A 220 17.54 -5.10 -11.70
N THR A 221 18.80 -5.47 -11.46
CA THR A 221 19.25 -6.88 -11.48
C THR A 221 18.53 -7.71 -10.40
N MET A 222 18.38 -7.15 -9.20
CA MET A 222 17.65 -7.78 -8.11
C MET A 222 16.16 -7.93 -8.46
N ALA A 223 15.52 -6.87 -8.97
CA ALA A 223 14.12 -6.91 -9.39
C ALA A 223 13.88 -7.93 -10.51
N ASN A 224 14.74 -7.96 -11.52
CA ASN A 224 14.65 -8.91 -12.63
C ASN A 224 14.78 -10.36 -12.16
N TYR A 225 15.73 -10.66 -11.27
CA TYR A 225 15.87 -11.99 -10.69
C TYR A 225 14.65 -12.37 -9.85
N HIS A 226 14.19 -11.47 -8.98
CA HIS A 226 13.05 -11.71 -8.09
C HIS A 226 11.77 -11.97 -8.89
N ILE A 227 11.49 -11.18 -9.92
CA ILE A 227 10.29 -11.34 -10.76
C ILE A 227 10.39 -12.62 -11.61
N ASN A 228 11.46 -12.81 -12.37
CA ASN A 228 11.53 -13.96 -13.30
C ASN A 228 11.77 -15.30 -12.61
N THR A 229 12.30 -15.31 -11.38
CA THR A 229 12.61 -16.54 -10.65
C THR A 229 11.64 -16.75 -9.50
N ASP A 230 11.65 -15.86 -8.49
CA ASP A 230 10.90 -16.10 -7.26
C ASP A 230 9.39 -15.94 -7.49
N LEU A 231 8.95 -14.93 -8.24
CA LEU A 231 7.52 -14.76 -8.54
C LEU A 231 7.04 -15.87 -9.47
N GLN A 232 7.81 -16.21 -10.51
CA GLN A 232 7.47 -17.32 -11.40
C GLN A 232 7.27 -18.63 -10.65
N ASN A 233 8.21 -18.99 -9.77
CA ASN A 233 8.11 -20.19 -8.95
C ASN A 233 6.91 -20.13 -8.01
N SER A 234 6.70 -18.98 -7.35
CA SER A 234 5.58 -18.77 -6.44
C SER A 234 4.22 -18.96 -7.13
N LEU A 235 4.02 -18.37 -8.32
CA LEU A 235 2.78 -18.50 -9.09
C LEU A 235 2.59 -19.92 -9.65
N ASN A 236 3.67 -20.55 -10.13
CA ASN A 236 3.60 -21.94 -10.62
C ASN A 236 3.10 -22.89 -9.54
N MET A 237 3.51 -22.68 -8.27
CA MET A 237 3.05 -23.48 -7.14
C MET A 237 1.63 -23.11 -6.70
N ASN A 238 1.32 -21.81 -6.57
CA ASN A 238 0.15 -21.33 -5.84
C ASN A 238 -1.01 -20.80 -6.70
N GLY A 239 -0.85 -20.77 -8.04
CA GLY A 239 -1.82 -20.21 -8.97
C GLY A 239 -1.42 -18.84 -9.51
N CYS A 240 -1.95 -18.47 -10.67
CA CYS A 240 -1.54 -17.28 -11.41
C CYS A 240 -2.33 -16.01 -11.03
N GLY A 241 -3.30 -16.13 -10.12
CA GLY A 241 -4.23 -15.06 -9.73
C GLY A 241 -5.25 -14.71 -10.82
N THR A 242 -6.41 -14.23 -10.39
CA THR A 242 -7.42 -13.70 -11.32
C THR A 242 -6.89 -12.43 -12.00
N GLU A 243 -7.48 -12.04 -13.12
CA GLU A 243 -7.07 -10.79 -13.79
C GLU A 243 -7.30 -9.55 -12.91
N HIS A 244 -8.39 -9.53 -12.13
CA HIS A 244 -8.66 -8.47 -11.16
C HIS A 244 -7.57 -8.38 -10.08
N ASP A 245 -7.21 -9.50 -9.46
CA ASP A 245 -6.15 -9.53 -8.43
C ASP A 245 -4.83 -9.08 -9.03
N TRP A 246 -4.56 -9.56 -10.25
CA TRP A 246 -3.38 -9.19 -10.98
C TRP A 246 -3.34 -7.68 -11.26
N ASN A 247 -4.43 -7.07 -11.69
CA ASN A 247 -4.43 -5.63 -11.95
C ASN A 247 -4.25 -4.83 -10.65
N LYS A 248 -4.91 -5.25 -9.56
CA LYS A 248 -4.75 -4.60 -8.24
C LYS A 248 -3.32 -4.63 -7.70
N ILE A 249 -2.63 -5.76 -7.78
CA ILE A 249 -1.22 -5.83 -7.37
C ILE A 249 -0.35 -4.95 -8.28
N GLY A 250 -0.68 -4.85 -9.58
CA GLY A 250 -0.03 -3.91 -10.50
C GLY A 250 -0.16 -2.46 -10.06
N ASP A 251 -1.35 -2.04 -9.60
CA ASP A 251 -1.58 -0.69 -9.07
C ASP A 251 -0.71 -0.41 -7.84
N TYR A 252 -0.59 -1.37 -6.92
CA TYR A 252 0.25 -1.21 -5.71
C TYR A 252 1.73 -1.08 -6.07
N ILE A 253 2.23 -1.88 -7.01
CA ILE A 253 3.59 -1.77 -7.54
C ILE A 253 3.82 -0.37 -8.08
N ASN A 254 2.90 0.14 -8.91
CA ASN A 254 3.03 1.45 -9.52
C ASN A 254 3.07 2.58 -8.48
N ASN A 255 2.21 2.49 -7.46
CA ASN A 255 2.17 3.48 -6.38
C ASN A 255 3.46 3.47 -5.54
N CYS A 256 3.98 2.28 -5.22
CA CYS A 256 5.21 2.13 -4.45
C CYS A 256 6.44 2.62 -5.20
N VAL A 257 6.59 2.23 -6.47
CA VAL A 257 7.77 2.59 -7.28
C VAL A 257 7.80 4.10 -7.57
N LYS A 258 6.66 4.72 -7.88
CA LYS A 258 6.56 6.17 -8.12
C LYS A 258 6.96 7.01 -6.92
N GLY A 259 6.75 6.51 -5.70
CA GLY A 259 7.10 7.23 -4.47
C GLY A 259 8.59 7.30 -4.14
N GLN A 260 9.45 6.56 -4.86
CA GLN A 260 10.87 6.39 -4.51
C GLN A 260 11.84 7.09 -5.46
N THR A 261 11.37 7.62 -6.58
CA THR A 261 12.23 8.17 -7.63
C THR A 261 11.61 9.43 -8.21
N SER A 262 12.34 10.16 -9.05
CA SER A 262 11.74 11.22 -9.85
C SER A 262 10.58 10.65 -10.70
N ALA A 263 9.62 11.49 -11.08
CA ALA A 263 8.44 11.05 -11.82
C ALA A 263 8.80 10.26 -13.10
N ILE A 264 9.88 10.66 -13.78
CA ILE A 264 10.38 10.01 -15.01
C ILE A 264 10.96 8.63 -14.71
N GLU A 265 11.86 8.53 -13.73
CA GLU A 265 12.48 7.26 -13.34
C GLU A 265 11.46 6.26 -12.82
N GLY A 266 10.48 6.75 -12.06
CA GLY A 266 9.44 5.93 -11.45
C GLY A 266 8.54 5.32 -12.51
N TRP A 267 8.26 6.08 -13.58
CA TRP A 267 7.51 5.60 -14.72
C TRP A 267 8.26 4.53 -15.52
N ILE A 268 9.56 4.70 -15.76
CA ILE A 268 10.37 3.71 -16.49
C ILE A 268 10.49 2.42 -15.66
N ALA A 269 10.86 2.54 -14.39
CA ALA A 269 10.99 1.40 -13.50
C ALA A 269 9.65 0.65 -13.36
N SER A 270 8.54 1.38 -13.20
CA SER A 270 7.19 0.82 -13.18
C SER A 270 6.87 0.07 -14.48
N SER A 271 7.18 0.63 -15.64
CA SER A 271 6.90 0.01 -16.94
C SER A 271 7.65 -1.31 -17.15
N ILE A 272 8.94 -1.35 -16.80
CA ILE A 272 9.76 -2.57 -16.88
C ILE A 272 9.20 -3.63 -15.92
N VAL A 273 8.90 -3.25 -14.68
CA VAL A 273 8.33 -4.18 -13.69
C VAL A 273 6.99 -4.72 -14.15
N ILE A 274 6.10 -3.89 -14.69
CA ILE A 274 4.80 -4.32 -15.25
C ILE A 274 5.01 -5.32 -16.39
N TYR A 275 5.93 -5.03 -17.32
CA TYR A 275 6.23 -5.92 -18.44
C TYR A 275 6.71 -7.30 -17.95
N LEU A 276 7.75 -7.33 -17.12
CA LEU A 276 8.32 -8.59 -16.60
C LEU A 276 7.27 -9.39 -15.83
N ARG A 277 6.51 -8.71 -14.99
CA ARG A 277 5.42 -9.30 -14.23
C ARG A 277 4.40 -9.96 -15.17
N ASN A 278 3.88 -9.23 -16.15
CA ASN A 278 2.87 -9.76 -17.06
C ASN A 278 3.38 -10.97 -17.86
N THR A 279 4.65 -10.95 -18.27
CA THR A 279 5.32 -12.11 -18.89
C THR A 279 5.32 -13.32 -17.95
N VAL A 280 5.69 -13.14 -16.68
CA VAL A 280 5.69 -14.20 -15.65
C VAL A 280 4.28 -14.78 -15.42
N ARG A 281 3.22 -13.96 -15.45
CA ARG A 281 1.84 -14.49 -15.37
C ARG A 281 1.47 -15.32 -16.59
N GLN A 282 1.81 -14.89 -17.80
CA GLN A 282 1.54 -15.68 -19.01
C GLN A 282 2.29 -17.01 -19.00
N ASN A 283 3.55 -17.00 -18.54
CA ASN A 283 4.34 -18.20 -18.32
C ASN A 283 3.68 -19.12 -17.28
N CYS A 284 3.18 -18.58 -16.17
CA CYS A 284 2.43 -19.35 -15.18
C CYS A 284 1.19 -20.01 -15.77
N ILE A 285 0.38 -19.27 -16.53
CA ILE A 285 -0.84 -19.80 -17.16
C ILE A 285 -0.49 -20.97 -18.09
N THR A 286 0.56 -20.80 -18.89
CA THR A 286 1.06 -21.84 -19.81
C THR A 286 1.56 -23.06 -19.06
N TYR A 287 2.41 -22.85 -18.05
CA TYR A 287 2.94 -23.90 -17.20
C TYR A 287 1.81 -24.72 -16.56
N ARG A 288 0.83 -24.07 -15.94
CA ARG A 288 -0.25 -24.76 -15.22
C ARG A 288 -1.19 -25.51 -16.16
N LYS A 289 -1.51 -24.95 -17.33
CA LYS A 289 -2.25 -25.68 -18.39
C LYS A 289 -1.54 -26.95 -18.82
N ASN A 290 -0.23 -26.87 -19.07
CA ASN A 290 0.58 -28.02 -19.51
C ASN A 290 0.72 -29.11 -18.44
N HIS A 291 0.47 -28.79 -17.17
CA HIS A 291 0.55 -29.74 -16.04
C HIS A 291 -0.84 -30.13 -15.49
N GLY A 292 -1.94 -29.73 -16.15
CA GLY A 292 -3.29 -30.03 -15.67
C GLY A 292 -3.66 -29.38 -14.32
N LEU A 293 -3.00 -28.26 -13.97
CA LEU A 293 -3.24 -27.53 -12.73
C LEU A 293 -4.26 -26.39 -12.94
N SER A 294 -5.06 -26.05 -11.91
CA SER A 294 -6.00 -24.92 -11.98
C SER A 294 -5.27 -23.61 -12.24
N ILE A 295 -5.69 -22.76 -13.18
CA ILE A 295 -4.99 -21.48 -13.43
C ILE A 295 -5.16 -20.52 -12.25
N GLU A 296 -6.38 -20.44 -11.74
CA GLU A 296 -6.79 -19.58 -10.63
C GLU A 296 -6.89 -20.41 -9.33
N TYR A 297 -6.82 -19.70 -8.19
CA TYR A 297 -6.93 -20.27 -6.85
C TYR A 297 -8.08 -19.62 -6.08
#